data_AF-A0A524PZF7-F1
#
_entry.id   AF-A0A524PZF7-F1
#
_cell.length_a   1.000
_cell.length_b   1.000
_cell.length_c   1.000
_cell.angle_alpha   90.00
_cell.angle_beta   90.00
_cell.angle_gamma   90.00
#
_symmetry.space_group_name_H-M   'P 1'
#
loop_
_entity.id
_entity.type
_entity.pdbx_description
1 polymer ?
#
loop_
_entity_poly.entity_id
_entity_poly.type
_entity_poly.pdbx_seq_one_letter_code
_entity_poly.pdbx_strand_id
1 'polypeptide(L)'
;MNATLYTLYHILRADFWERVRRYSFLIVLGIIVFTGYLLVPAADASYATLVRGFYRGVYNSAWLGNLYGSVAVLLLPLFGVFLVKNALTRDYQTGVGQIIATTPISRPMYMLGKWLSNLAVLALILCILTVMALVMQLVRAEDLNIELWALIAPIWLMGLPVLAIWSGFAVAFESVPFLRGGSGNVMVFLLWSITMSSWMPSFGTLVTPANDLLGITRSTASIQRQVLSVDPSADITTGGMFYFDVSFIEDVDYQPVSTFTWEGLGWTGSVVLERLMWLGVGMIIALAASIPFDRFDPSRQRMREKGKHNLPALSDLEDSPTPVPGKPIATNTQDFHLSSLGQQRPRWRFFGVLLAELRLMLKGRKALWFVIALGLIAAMLASPLDIVQAYLFPLASLWPLLIWSGMGSREKQHRTEALVLSVAHPLRRQLPAIWLAGVLVALLTTGGVALRFGLNGQWGHVLAWGIGVLFVPSLALTLGVWSGSSKLFEVVYVILWYIGPMNRMPLFDYMGITNEAVAMGLPLYY
;
A
#
# COMPACT_ATOMS: atom_id res chain seq x y z
N MET A 1 -29.28 -20.71 -19.99
CA MET A 1 -28.59 -19.64 -19.24
C MET A 1 -27.19 -20.12 -18.93
N ASN A 2 -26.20 -19.42 -19.49
CA ASN A 2 -24.97 -20.00 -20.03
C ASN A 2 -23.98 -20.48 -18.97
N ALA A 3 -23.38 -21.67 -19.16
CA ALA A 3 -22.37 -22.25 -18.26
C ALA A 3 -21.25 -21.26 -17.88
N THR A 4 -20.93 -20.33 -18.78
CA THR A 4 -19.99 -19.22 -18.56
C THR A 4 -20.41 -18.26 -17.44
N LEU A 5 -21.67 -17.81 -17.42
CA LEU A 5 -22.21 -16.94 -16.36
C LEU A 5 -22.27 -17.67 -15.02
N TYR A 6 -22.62 -18.96 -15.06
CA TYR A 6 -22.62 -19.82 -13.88
C TYR A 6 -21.22 -19.94 -13.28
N THR A 7 -20.20 -20.25 -14.10
CA THR A 7 -18.80 -20.30 -13.65
C THR A 7 -18.34 -18.96 -13.07
N LEU A 8 -18.65 -17.85 -13.75
CA LEU A 8 -18.27 -16.50 -13.29
C LEU A 8 -18.87 -16.18 -11.92
N TYR A 9 -20.16 -16.47 -11.74
CA TYR A 9 -20.86 -16.29 -10.47
C TYR A 9 -20.21 -17.08 -9.33
N HIS A 10 -19.84 -18.34 -9.57
CA HIS A 10 -19.22 -19.18 -8.53
C HIS A 10 -17.80 -18.74 -8.18
N ILE A 11 -16.99 -18.29 -9.14
CA ILE A 11 -15.67 -17.70 -8.87
C ILE A 11 -15.83 -16.45 -8.01
N LEU A 12 -16.73 -15.54 -8.42
CA LEU A 12 -17.01 -14.29 -7.72
C LEU A 12 -17.45 -14.57 -6.28
N ARG A 13 -18.46 -15.43 -6.12
CA ARG A 13 -19.09 -15.75 -4.84
C ARG A 13 -18.08 -16.40 -3.88
N ALA A 14 -17.31 -17.38 -4.33
CA ALA A 14 -16.34 -18.06 -3.48
C ALA A 14 -15.27 -17.09 -2.96
N ASP A 15 -14.68 -16.27 -3.85
CA ASP A 15 -13.67 -15.28 -3.43
C ASP A 15 -14.27 -14.20 -2.53
N PHE A 16 -15.52 -13.78 -2.77
CA PHE A 16 -16.20 -12.75 -1.97
C PHE A 16 -16.43 -13.24 -0.54
N TRP A 17 -17.01 -14.43 -0.37
CA TRP A 17 -17.26 -15.01 0.96
C TRP A 17 -15.97 -15.23 1.74
N GLU A 18 -14.93 -15.71 1.06
CA GLU A 18 -13.63 -15.90 1.68
C GLU A 18 -13.00 -14.59 2.16
N ARG A 19 -13.32 -13.44 1.55
CA ARG A 19 -12.81 -12.13 2.01
C ARG A 19 -13.63 -11.56 3.15
N VAL A 20 -14.95 -11.52 3.00
CA VAL A 20 -15.85 -10.90 3.98
C VAL A 20 -15.84 -11.64 5.32
N ARG A 21 -15.52 -12.95 5.33
CA ARG A 21 -15.42 -13.77 6.54
C ARG A 21 -14.08 -13.67 7.28
N ARG A 22 -13.08 -12.95 6.74
CA ARG A 22 -11.79 -12.78 7.42
C ARG A 22 -11.89 -11.74 8.53
N TYR A 23 -11.27 -12.01 9.67
CA TYR A 23 -11.16 -11.04 10.77
C TYR A 23 -10.55 -9.70 10.33
N SER A 24 -9.56 -9.74 9.43
CA SER A 24 -8.96 -8.52 8.89
C SER A 24 -9.96 -7.64 8.12
N PHE A 25 -10.95 -8.25 7.45
CA PHE A 25 -12.00 -7.50 6.78
C PHE A 25 -12.92 -6.80 7.78
N LEU A 26 -13.29 -7.47 8.88
CA LEU A 26 -14.10 -6.88 9.95
C LEU A 26 -13.39 -5.71 10.65
N ILE A 27 -12.08 -5.83 10.89
CA ILE A 27 -11.28 -4.73 11.45
C ILE A 27 -11.30 -3.52 10.50
N VAL A 28 -11.07 -3.75 9.21
CA VAL A 28 -11.13 -2.69 8.19
C VAL A 28 -12.54 -2.06 8.13
N LEU A 29 -13.58 -2.87 8.28
CA LEU A 29 -14.96 -2.38 8.37
C LEU A 29 -15.16 -1.41 9.53
N GLY A 30 -14.69 -1.79 10.72
CA GLY A 30 -14.77 -0.95 11.91
C GLY A 30 -14.01 0.37 11.74
N ILE A 31 -12.80 0.31 11.14
CA ILE A 31 -12.02 1.51 10.81
C ILE A 31 -12.79 2.39 9.82
N ILE A 32 -13.38 1.83 8.77
CA ILE A 32 -14.16 2.61 7.78
C ILE A 32 -15.37 3.29 8.42
N VAL A 33 -16.10 2.60 9.30
CA VAL A 33 -17.23 3.19 10.04
C VAL A 33 -16.75 4.31 10.95
N PHE A 34 -15.68 4.08 11.72
CA PHE A 34 -15.10 5.08 12.60
C PHE A 34 -14.58 6.30 11.83
N THR A 35 -13.83 6.10 10.75
CA THR A 35 -13.40 7.17 9.86
C THR A 35 -14.61 7.88 9.24
N GLY A 36 -15.64 7.13 8.80
CA GLY A 36 -16.89 7.69 8.31
C GLY A 36 -17.53 8.66 9.29
N TYR A 37 -17.52 8.35 10.58
CA TYR A 37 -17.98 9.25 11.63
C TYR A 37 -17.09 10.49 11.77
N LEU A 38 -15.76 10.33 11.79
CA LEU A 38 -14.81 11.44 11.91
C LEU A 38 -14.84 12.40 10.70
N LEU A 39 -15.21 11.91 9.51
CA LEU A 39 -15.28 12.73 8.30
C LEU A 39 -16.43 13.74 8.30
N VAL A 40 -17.34 13.67 9.27
CA VAL A 40 -18.44 14.62 9.43
C VAL A 40 -18.33 15.22 10.83
N PRO A 41 -17.43 16.19 11.05
CA PRO A 41 -17.25 16.83 12.37
C PRO A 41 -18.52 17.52 12.86
N ALA A 42 -18.66 17.66 14.18
CA ALA A 42 -19.70 18.50 14.79
C ALA A 42 -19.44 20.00 14.53
N ALA A 43 -20.43 20.86 14.72
CA ALA A 43 -20.31 22.28 14.42
C ALA A 43 -19.27 23.01 15.30
N ASP A 44 -18.99 22.49 16.49
CA ASP A 44 -18.01 22.98 17.47
C ASP A 44 -16.65 22.29 17.36
N ALA A 45 -16.45 21.39 16.39
CA ALA A 45 -15.18 20.68 16.23
C ALA A 45 -14.09 21.61 15.70
N SER A 46 -12.85 21.37 16.16
CA SER A 46 -11.64 22.07 15.73
C SER A 46 -11.13 21.66 14.34
N TYR A 47 -11.98 21.06 13.48
CA TYR A 47 -11.60 20.66 12.13
C TYR A 47 -12.81 20.51 11.20
N ALA A 48 -12.55 20.56 9.91
CA ALA A 48 -13.50 20.37 8.82
C ALA A 48 -12.91 19.49 7.71
N THR A 49 -13.77 18.75 6.99
CA THR A 49 -13.34 17.72 6.01
C THR A 49 -13.52 18.15 4.55
N LEU A 50 -14.19 19.25 4.28
CA LEU A 50 -14.21 19.80 2.93
C LEU A 50 -14.42 21.29 3.06
N VAL A 51 -13.38 22.06 2.79
CA VAL A 51 -13.41 23.51 2.90
C VAL A 51 -12.92 24.11 1.60
N ARG A 52 -13.61 25.15 1.12
CA ARG A 52 -13.23 25.93 -0.05
C ARG A 52 -13.42 27.41 0.27
N GLY A 53 -12.35 28.20 0.22
CA GLY A 53 -12.42 29.62 0.58
C GLY A 53 -12.95 29.89 1.97
N PHE A 54 -12.60 29.05 2.95
CA PHE A 54 -13.15 29.08 4.31
C PHE A 54 -14.67 28.86 4.39
N TYR A 55 -15.27 28.24 3.37
CA TYR A 55 -16.66 27.79 3.39
C TYR A 55 -16.77 26.26 3.43
N ARG A 56 -17.70 25.77 4.26
CA ARG A 56 -18.17 24.38 4.30
C ARG A 56 -19.66 24.35 3.93
N GLY A 57 -20.10 23.36 3.17
CA GLY A 57 -21.54 23.15 2.98
C GLY A 57 -22.23 22.69 4.26
N VAL A 58 -23.46 23.14 4.47
CA VAL A 58 -24.39 22.56 5.44
C VAL A 58 -24.50 21.07 5.16
N TYR A 59 -24.61 20.23 6.20
CA TYR A 59 -24.71 18.77 6.09
C TYR A 59 -26.08 18.30 5.56
N ASN A 60 -26.46 18.76 4.37
CA ASN A 60 -27.57 18.24 3.59
C ASN A 60 -27.14 17.01 2.78
N SER A 61 -28.10 16.36 2.10
CA SER A 61 -27.85 15.14 1.33
C SER A 61 -26.85 15.35 0.19
N ALA A 62 -26.90 16.49 -0.50
CA ALA A 62 -25.98 16.81 -1.59
C ALA A 62 -24.52 16.90 -1.10
N TRP A 63 -24.29 17.69 -0.06
CA TRP A 63 -22.95 17.92 0.50
C TRP A 63 -22.35 16.63 1.06
N LEU A 64 -23.11 15.87 1.86
CA LEU A 64 -22.64 14.60 2.41
C LEU A 64 -22.39 13.56 1.32
N GLY A 65 -23.27 13.46 0.31
CA GLY A 65 -23.05 12.61 -0.84
C GLY A 65 -21.72 12.92 -1.53
N ASN A 66 -21.43 14.19 -1.81
CA ASN A 66 -20.16 14.60 -2.41
C ASN A 66 -18.97 14.42 -1.48
N LEU A 67 -19.10 14.65 -0.17
CA LEU A 67 -18.05 14.44 0.82
C LEU A 67 -17.63 12.97 0.83
N TYR A 68 -18.58 12.05 1.04
CA TYR A 68 -18.28 10.62 1.04
C TYR A 68 -17.86 10.11 -0.33
N GLY A 69 -18.40 10.66 -1.42
CA GLY A 69 -17.94 10.36 -2.79
C GLY A 69 -16.49 10.77 -3.03
N SER A 70 -16.10 11.97 -2.59
CA SER A 70 -14.74 12.47 -2.67
C SER A 70 -13.78 11.61 -1.83
N VAL A 71 -14.15 11.28 -0.59
CA VAL A 71 -13.40 10.34 0.25
C VAL A 71 -13.24 8.98 -0.46
N ALA A 72 -14.32 8.49 -1.07
CA ALA A 72 -14.32 7.21 -1.75
C ALA A 72 -13.35 7.16 -2.95
N VAL A 73 -13.12 8.26 -3.66
CA VAL A 73 -12.18 8.29 -4.79
C VAL A 73 -10.78 8.74 -4.40
N LEU A 74 -10.61 9.46 -3.29
CA LEU A 74 -9.30 9.92 -2.82
C LEU A 74 -8.61 8.86 -1.94
N LEU A 75 -9.32 8.29 -0.96
CA LEU A 75 -8.73 7.41 0.06
C LEU A 75 -8.93 5.92 -0.23
N LEU A 76 -10.11 5.50 -0.70
CA LEU A 76 -10.36 4.06 -0.89
C LEU A 76 -9.49 3.43 -1.98
N PRO A 77 -9.02 4.10 -3.04
CA PRO A 77 -8.05 3.49 -3.94
C PRO A 77 -6.76 3.06 -3.26
N LEU A 78 -6.24 3.90 -2.36
CA LEU A 78 -5.02 3.62 -1.62
C LEU A 78 -5.21 2.37 -0.75
N PHE A 79 -6.23 2.33 0.11
CA PHE A 79 -6.43 1.21 1.05
C PHE A 79 -7.13 0.01 0.42
N GLY A 80 -8.11 0.26 -0.44
CA GLY A 80 -8.98 -0.73 -1.05
C GLY A 80 -8.24 -1.68 -1.98
N VAL A 81 -7.26 -1.20 -2.76
CA VAL A 81 -6.41 -2.08 -3.57
C VAL A 81 -5.67 -3.07 -2.68
N PHE A 82 -5.14 -2.63 -1.54
CA PHE A 82 -4.50 -3.53 -0.59
C PHE A 82 -5.51 -4.46 0.09
N LEU A 83 -6.76 -4.07 0.29
CA LEU A 83 -7.79 -4.98 0.79
C LEU A 83 -8.10 -6.10 -0.22
N VAL A 84 -8.16 -5.76 -1.51
CA VAL A 84 -8.54 -6.71 -2.57
C VAL A 84 -7.37 -7.44 -3.22
N LYS A 85 -6.14 -6.97 -3.03
CA LYS A 85 -4.93 -7.65 -3.51
C LYS A 85 -4.65 -8.95 -2.73
N ASN A 86 -3.98 -9.89 -3.39
CA ASN A 86 -3.66 -11.29 -3.05
C ASN A 86 -4.72 -12.32 -3.46
N ALA A 87 -5.60 -12.00 -4.41
CA ALA A 87 -6.60 -12.94 -4.90
C ALA A 87 -5.95 -14.15 -5.60
N LEU A 88 -5.06 -13.87 -6.55
CA LEU A 88 -4.31 -14.86 -7.32
C LEU A 88 -3.16 -15.39 -6.49
N THR A 89 -2.44 -14.51 -5.75
CA THR A 89 -1.32 -14.91 -4.90
C THR A 89 -1.73 -15.98 -3.89
N ARG A 90 -2.93 -15.86 -3.30
CA ARG A 90 -3.48 -16.89 -2.43
C ARG A 90 -3.60 -18.23 -3.14
N ASP A 91 -4.14 -18.23 -4.36
CA ASP A 91 -4.34 -19.46 -5.13
C ASP A 91 -3.01 -20.13 -5.53
N TYR A 92 -1.91 -19.37 -5.68
CA TYR A 92 -0.56 -19.94 -5.76
C TYR A 92 -0.11 -20.54 -4.42
N GLN A 93 -0.29 -19.81 -3.31
CA GLN A 93 0.22 -20.21 -1.98
C GLN A 93 -0.52 -21.41 -1.38
N THR A 94 -1.82 -21.53 -1.63
CA THR A 94 -2.65 -22.65 -1.17
C THR A 94 -2.55 -23.87 -2.08
N GLY A 95 -2.00 -23.71 -3.29
CA GLY A 95 -1.96 -24.78 -4.31
C GLY A 95 -3.28 -24.97 -5.06
N VAL A 96 -4.36 -24.27 -4.68
CA VAL A 96 -5.68 -24.34 -5.34
C VAL A 96 -5.58 -23.95 -6.82
N GLY A 97 -4.65 -23.08 -7.18
CA GLY A 97 -4.37 -22.70 -8.56
C GLY A 97 -4.06 -23.89 -9.47
N GLN A 98 -3.43 -24.96 -8.94
CA GLN A 98 -3.14 -26.18 -9.71
C GLN A 98 -4.41 -26.95 -10.07
N ILE A 99 -5.40 -26.95 -9.16
CA ILE A 99 -6.73 -27.53 -9.43
C ILE A 99 -7.45 -26.66 -10.47
N ILE A 100 -7.40 -25.33 -10.35
CA ILE A 100 -8.02 -24.43 -11.34
C ILE A 100 -7.40 -24.64 -12.74
N ALA A 101 -6.09 -24.89 -12.82
CA ALA A 101 -5.39 -25.13 -14.09
C ALA A 101 -5.92 -26.36 -14.86
N THR A 102 -6.45 -27.38 -14.17
CA THR A 102 -7.01 -28.60 -14.78
C THR A 102 -8.50 -28.47 -15.16
N THR A 103 -9.15 -27.37 -14.82
CA THR A 103 -10.55 -27.09 -15.20
C THR A 103 -10.66 -26.49 -16.62
N PRO A 104 -11.86 -26.41 -17.24
CA PRO A 104 -12.05 -25.72 -18.53
C PRO A 104 -12.10 -24.18 -18.42
N ILE A 105 -11.78 -23.57 -17.26
CA ILE A 105 -11.90 -22.12 -17.07
C ILE A 105 -10.82 -21.36 -17.85
N SER A 106 -11.23 -20.48 -18.78
CA SER A 106 -10.29 -19.67 -19.58
C SER A 106 -9.62 -18.56 -18.75
N ARG A 107 -8.44 -18.09 -19.19
CA ARG A 107 -7.72 -16.97 -18.55
C ARG A 107 -8.56 -15.69 -18.40
N PRO A 108 -9.22 -15.16 -19.46
CA PRO A 108 -10.02 -13.95 -19.32
C PRO A 108 -11.24 -14.15 -18.40
N MET A 109 -11.89 -15.33 -18.44
CA MET A 109 -13.01 -15.64 -17.53
C MET A 109 -12.56 -15.62 -16.07
N TYR A 110 -11.42 -16.23 -15.79
CA TYR A 110 -10.84 -16.24 -14.45
C TYR A 110 -10.47 -14.82 -13.97
N MET A 111 -9.83 -14.02 -14.81
CA MET A 111 -9.48 -12.62 -14.48
C MET A 111 -10.70 -11.75 -14.24
N LEU A 112 -11.74 -11.86 -15.09
CA LEU A 112 -13.01 -11.17 -14.89
C LEU A 112 -13.68 -11.58 -13.58
N GLY A 113 -13.69 -12.87 -13.24
CA GLY A 113 -14.25 -13.35 -11.98
C GLY A 113 -13.53 -12.77 -10.75
N LYS A 114 -12.20 -12.70 -10.80
CA LYS A 114 -11.38 -12.08 -9.75
C LYS A 114 -11.61 -10.57 -9.67
N TRP A 115 -11.69 -9.89 -10.80
CA TRP A 115 -11.98 -8.46 -10.86
C TRP A 115 -13.36 -8.10 -10.31
N LEU A 116 -14.40 -8.85 -10.70
CA LEU A 116 -15.75 -8.66 -10.17
C LEU A 116 -15.83 -8.97 -8.67
N SER A 117 -15.12 -9.99 -8.19
CA SER A 117 -15.07 -10.29 -6.75
C SER A 117 -14.42 -9.16 -5.96
N ASN A 118 -13.29 -8.65 -6.44
CA ASN A 118 -12.62 -7.49 -5.86
C ASN A 118 -13.54 -6.25 -5.88
N LEU A 119 -14.19 -5.98 -7.02
CA LEU A 119 -15.13 -4.87 -7.15
C LEU A 119 -16.33 -5.02 -6.21
N ALA A 120 -16.86 -6.22 -6.02
CA ALA A 120 -17.96 -6.48 -5.09
C ALA A 120 -17.57 -6.19 -3.62
N VAL A 121 -16.35 -6.52 -3.22
CA VAL A 121 -15.83 -6.17 -1.87
C VAL A 121 -15.70 -4.66 -1.70
N LEU A 122 -15.22 -3.95 -2.71
CA LEU A 122 -15.12 -2.49 -2.69
C LEU A 122 -16.49 -1.81 -2.74
N ALA A 123 -17.43 -2.35 -3.51
CA ALA A 123 -18.82 -1.87 -3.56
C ALA A 123 -19.53 -2.06 -2.21
N LEU A 124 -19.23 -3.12 -1.46
CA LEU A 124 -19.73 -3.28 -0.09
C LEU A 124 -19.24 -2.17 0.83
N ILE A 125 -18.00 -1.70 0.67
CA ILE A 125 -17.49 -0.54 1.39
C ILE A 125 -18.25 0.73 1.00
N LEU A 126 -18.55 0.92 -0.29
CA LEU A 126 -19.39 2.05 -0.74
C LEU A 126 -20.80 2.00 -0.15
N CYS A 127 -21.42 0.80 -0.05
CA CYS A 127 -22.70 0.64 0.64
C CYS A 127 -22.62 1.14 2.08
N ILE A 128 -21.55 0.80 2.79
CA ILE A 128 -21.35 1.22 4.18
C ILE A 128 -21.13 2.72 4.29
N LEU A 129 -20.34 3.32 3.41
CA LEU A 129 -20.21 4.78 3.35
C LEU A 129 -21.55 5.47 3.02
N THR A 130 -22.39 4.86 2.19
CA THR A 130 -23.74 5.37 1.88
C THR A 130 -24.62 5.35 3.14
N VAL A 131 -24.60 4.25 3.90
CA VAL A 131 -25.32 4.16 5.18
C VAL A 131 -24.77 5.17 6.18
N MET A 132 -23.44 5.32 6.26
CA MET A 132 -22.80 6.33 7.13
C MET A 132 -23.21 7.74 6.75
N ALA A 133 -23.28 8.09 5.47
CA ALA A 133 -23.72 9.40 5.03
C ALA A 133 -25.16 9.70 5.49
N LEU A 134 -26.07 8.73 5.36
CA LEU A 134 -27.45 8.86 5.82
C LEU A 134 -27.53 8.99 7.35
N VAL A 135 -26.79 8.15 8.09
CA VAL A 135 -26.74 8.21 9.56
C VAL A 135 -26.17 9.55 10.01
N MET A 136 -25.07 10.01 9.41
CA MET A 136 -24.41 11.25 9.81
C MET A 136 -25.24 12.50 9.49
N GLN A 137 -26.05 12.48 8.43
CA GLN A 137 -27.02 13.56 8.17
C GLN A 137 -27.99 13.69 9.34
N LEU A 138 -28.56 12.57 9.79
CA LEU A 138 -29.49 12.52 10.92
C LEU A 138 -28.83 12.86 12.26
N VAL A 139 -27.60 12.41 12.48
CA VAL A 139 -26.84 12.67 13.72
C VAL A 139 -26.43 14.13 13.84
N ARG A 140 -26.03 14.78 12.73
CA ARG A 140 -25.65 16.20 12.75
C ARG A 140 -26.87 17.12 12.73
N ALA A 141 -27.97 16.68 12.13
CA ALA A 141 -29.26 17.36 12.13
C ALA A 141 -29.23 18.82 11.64
N GLU A 142 -28.27 19.19 10.79
CA GLU A 142 -28.23 20.53 10.16
C GLU A 142 -29.31 20.66 9.07
N ASP A 143 -29.64 19.56 8.39
CA ASP A 143 -30.79 19.43 7.48
C ASP A 143 -31.37 18.01 7.58
N LEU A 144 -32.64 17.92 7.95
CA LEU A 144 -33.36 16.66 8.13
C LEU A 144 -34.02 16.15 6.85
N ASN A 145 -34.02 16.93 5.77
CA ASN A 145 -34.56 16.51 4.48
C ASN A 145 -33.59 15.56 3.79
N ILE A 146 -33.99 14.30 3.63
CA ILE A 146 -33.19 13.29 2.97
C ILE A 146 -33.56 13.20 1.49
N GLU A 147 -32.68 13.69 0.64
CA GLU A 147 -32.75 13.52 -0.81
C GLU A 147 -31.83 12.35 -1.23
N LEU A 148 -32.42 11.15 -1.33
CA LEU A 148 -31.67 9.91 -1.58
C LEU A 148 -30.79 9.98 -2.83
N TRP A 149 -31.26 10.59 -3.92
CA TRP A 149 -30.47 10.69 -5.14
C TRP A 149 -29.26 11.62 -4.98
N ALA A 150 -29.45 12.78 -4.35
CA ALA A 150 -28.38 13.74 -4.07
C ALA A 150 -27.28 13.13 -3.16
N LEU A 151 -27.68 12.25 -2.23
CA LEU A 151 -26.78 11.52 -1.35
C LEU A 151 -26.03 10.37 -2.08
N ILE A 152 -26.76 9.51 -2.77
CA ILE A 152 -26.23 8.24 -3.33
C ILE A 152 -25.45 8.48 -4.61
N ALA A 153 -25.92 9.37 -5.49
CA ALA A 153 -25.36 9.52 -6.82
C ALA A 153 -23.85 9.88 -6.81
N PRO A 154 -23.36 10.86 -6.02
CA PRO A 154 -21.94 11.16 -5.98
C PRO A 154 -21.09 9.99 -5.44
N ILE A 155 -21.56 9.29 -4.40
CA ILE A 155 -20.84 8.16 -3.81
C ILE A 155 -20.61 7.06 -4.84
N TRP A 156 -21.64 6.71 -5.61
CA TRP A 156 -21.57 5.60 -6.55
C TRP A 156 -21.02 5.99 -7.93
N LEU A 157 -21.44 7.13 -8.48
CA LEU A 157 -21.01 7.57 -9.82
C LEU A 157 -19.57 8.09 -9.83
N MET A 158 -19.03 8.56 -8.70
CA MET A 158 -17.60 8.81 -8.56
C MET A 158 -16.86 7.55 -8.10
N GLY A 159 -17.33 6.91 -7.03
CA GLY A 159 -16.63 5.81 -6.36
C GLY A 159 -16.52 4.53 -7.19
N LEU A 160 -17.63 4.02 -7.73
CA LEU A 160 -17.64 2.70 -8.37
C LEU A 160 -16.71 2.63 -9.61
N PRO A 161 -16.70 3.61 -10.54
CA PRO A 161 -15.79 3.57 -11.70
C PRO A 161 -14.31 3.63 -11.31
N VAL A 162 -13.95 4.46 -10.31
CA VAL A 162 -12.57 4.55 -9.82
C VAL A 162 -12.16 3.22 -9.19
N LEU A 163 -12.99 2.66 -8.30
CA LEU A 163 -12.72 1.38 -7.66
C LEU A 163 -12.67 0.20 -8.65
N ALA A 164 -13.42 0.28 -9.76
CA ALA A 164 -13.33 -0.67 -10.87
C ALA A 164 -11.95 -0.66 -11.55
N ILE A 165 -11.36 0.51 -11.78
CA ILE A 165 -10.01 0.65 -12.35
C ILE A 165 -8.97 0.10 -11.38
N TRP A 166 -9.07 0.47 -10.11
CA TRP A 166 -8.14 0.04 -9.07
C TRP A 166 -8.24 -1.46 -8.75
N SER A 167 -9.44 -2.04 -8.83
CA SER A 167 -9.65 -3.49 -8.84
C SER A 167 -8.95 -4.15 -10.03
N GLY A 168 -9.02 -3.52 -11.21
CA GLY A 168 -8.33 -3.95 -12.42
C GLY A 168 -6.81 -3.99 -12.23
N PHE A 169 -6.23 -2.92 -11.67
CA PHE A 169 -4.80 -2.88 -11.34
C PHE A 169 -4.39 -3.95 -10.33
N ALA A 170 -5.22 -4.24 -9.33
CA ALA A 170 -4.94 -5.30 -8.36
C ALA A 170 -4.77 -6.67 -9.07
N VAL A 171 -5.69 -7.02 -9.98
CA VAL A 171 -5.62 -8.26 -10.76
C VAL A 171 -4.44 -8.25 -11.74
N ALA A 172 -4.24 -7.15 -12.46
CA ALA A 172 -3.15 -7.00 -13.42
C ALA A 172 -1.77 -7.15 -12.75
N PHE A 173 -1.56 -6.53 -11.59
CA PHE A 173 -0.27 -6.59 -10.92
C PHE A 173 0.01 -7.97 -10.34
N GLU A 174 -1.01 -8.70 -9.88
CA GLU A 174 -0.85 -10.08 -9.44
C GLU A 174 -0.58 -11.07 -10.59
N SER A 175 -1.11 -10.78 -11.78
CA SER A 175 -0.87 -11.62 -12.97
C SER A 175 0.60 -11.58 -13.42
N VAL A 176 1.31 -10.50 -13.11
CA VAL A 176 2.71 -10.30 -13.49
C VAL A 176 3.65 -10.72 -12.35
N PRO A 177 4.53 -11.73 -12.52
CA PRO A 177 5.30 -12.29 -11.40
C PRO A 177 6.20 -11.30 -10.65
N PHE A 178 6.73 -10.28 -11.33
CA PHE A 178 7.57 -9.27 -10.66
C PHE A 178 6.76 -8.18 -9.94
N LEU A 179 5.45 -8.04 -10.19
CA LEU A 179 4.55 -7.07 -9.52
C LEU A 179 3.65 -7.73 -8.46
N ARG A 180 3.63 -9.07 -8.41
CA ARG A 180 2.82 -9.83 -7.47
C ARG A 180 3.19 -9.56 -5.99
N GLY A 181 4.47 -9.29 -5.74
CA GLY A 181 5.00 -8.98 -4.39
C GLY A 181 5.00 -7.48 -4.06
N GLY A 182 5.94 -7.08 -3.18
CA GLY A 182 5.99 -5.71 -2.65
C GLY A 182 6.33 -4.62 -3.67
N SER A 183 7.05 -4.96 -4.74
CA SER A 183 7.26 -4.06 -5.89
C SER A 183 5.96 -3.57 -6.51
N GLY A 184 4.94 -4.42 -6.62
CA GLY A 184 3.62 -3.97 -7.07
C GLY A 184 2.87 -3.17 -6.02
N ASN A 185 3.17 -3.32 -4.72
CA ASN A 185 2.60 -2.45 -3.68
C ASN A 185 3.14 -1.02 -3.81
N VAL A 186 4.46 -0.88 -4.03
CA VAL A 186 5.09 0.42 -4.33
C VAL A 186 4.52 1.01 -5.62
N MET A 187 4.36 0.22 -6.68
CA MET A 187 3.78 0.72 -7.94
C MET A 187 2.34 1.19 -7.78
N VAL A 188 1.50 0.48 -7.00
CA VAL A 188 0.13 0.92 -6.67
C VAL A 188 0.17 2.28 -5.98
N PHE A 189 1.08 2.45 -5.01
CA PHE A 189 1.24 3.71 -4.32
C PHE A 189 1.66 4.83 -5.28
N LEU A 190 2.65 4.60 -6.14
CA LEU A 190 3.11 5.60 -7.11
C LEU A 190 2.00 6.01 -8.08
N LEU A 191 1.20 5.05 -8.58
CA LEU A 191 0.03 5.35 -9.41
C LEU A 191 -0.99 6.21 -8.65
N TRP A 192 -1.16 5.95 -7.36
CA TRP A 192 -2.09 6.69 -6.51
C TRP A 192 -1.57 8.11 -6.29
N SER A 193 -0.29 8.28 -5.96
CA SER A 193 0.35 9.58 -5.82
C SER A 193 0.24 10.41 -7.09
N ILE A 194 0.51 9.84 -8.27
CA ILE A 194 0.35 10.53 -9.56
C ILE A 194 -1.10 10.98 -9.75
N THR A 195 -2.07 10.13 -9.40
CA THR A 195 -3.50 10.47 -9.46
C THR A 195 -3.83 11.63 -8.52
N MET A 196 -3.33 11.63 -7.28
CA MET A 196 -3.52 12.74 -6.34
C MET A 196 -2.85 14.04 -6.80
N SER A 197 -1.62 13.95 -7.33
CA SER A 197 -0.90 15.10 -7.89
C SER A 197 -1.67 15.76 -9.03
N SER A 198 -2.42 15.00 -9.84
CA SER A 198 -3.26 15.55 -10.91
C SER A 198 -4.44 16.39 -10.40
N TRP A 199 -4.90 16.13 -9.17
CA TRP A 199 -5.98 16.89 -8.54
C TRP A 199 -5.47 18.07 -7.70
N MET A 200 -4.20 18.05 -7.29
CA MET A 200 -3.59 19.09 -6.44
C MET A 200 -3.75 20.54 -6.97
N PRO A 201 -3.66 20.83 -8.29
CA PRO A 201 -3.89 22.19 -8.80
C PRO A 201 -5.29 22.75 -8.52
N SER A 202 -6.26 21.87 -8.21
CA SER A 202 -7.62 22.27 -7.87
C SER A 202 -7.71 23.10 -6.59
N PHE A 203 -6.68 23.09 -5.76
CA PHE A 203 -6.61 23.95 -4.57
C PHE A 203 -6.10 25.34 -4.89
N GLY A 204 -5.24 25.52 -5.89
CA GLY A 204 -4.64 26.84 -6.17
C GLY A 204 -5.35 27.67 -7.25
N THR A 205 -6.40 27.15 -7.89
CA THR A 205 -7.01 27.79 -9.08
C THR A 205 -8.52 27.55 -9.19
N LEU A 206 -9.20 28.37 -9.99
CA LEU A 206 -10.56 28.06 -10.44
C LEU A 206 -10.55 26.78 -11.29
N VAL A 207 -11.32 25.79 -10.85
CA VAL A 207 -11.39 24.50 -11.53
C VAL A 207 -12.33 24.59 -12.72
N THR A 208 -11.86 24.09 -13.86
CA THR A 208 -12.71 23.85 -15.03
C THR A 208 -13.32 22.44 -14.94
N PRO A 209 -14.64 22.27 -15.11
CA PRO A 209 -15.27 20.95 -15.08
C PRO A 209 -14.75 20.08 -16.23
N ALA A 210 -14.30 18.86 -15.92
CA ALA A 210 -13.77 17.93 -16.91
C ALA A 210 -14.24 16.49 -16.68
N ASN A 211 -14.03 15.62 -17.68
CA ASN A 211 -14.16 14.17 -17.53
C ASN A 211 -12.87 13.60 -16.91
N ASP A 212 -12.63 13.88 -15.63
CA ASP A 212 -11.43 13.42 -14.93
C ASP A 212 -11.60 12.01 -14.33
N LEU A 213 -10.50 11.31 -14.07
CA LEU A 213 -10.52 9.95 -13.49
C LEU A 213 -11.30 9.89 -12.17
N LEU A 214 -11.08 10.86 -11.27
CA LEU A 214 -11.68 10.87 -9.92
C LEU A 214 -13.14 11.32 -9.94
N GLY A 215 -13.56 12.09 -10.94
CA GLY A 215 -14.90 12.69 -11.04
C GLY A 215 -15.11 13.90 -10.13
N ILE A 216 -14.05 14.44 -9.53
CA ILE A 216 -14.12 15.50 -8.52
C ILE A 216 -14.12 16.90 -9.15
N THR A 217 -13.60 17.06 -10.38
CA THR A 217 -13.45 18.41 -10.97
C THR A 217 -14.78 19.13 -11.13
N ARG A 218 -15.85 18.39 -11.46
CA ARG A 218 -17.19 18.95 -11.64
C ARG A 218 -17.81 19.43 -10.34
N SER A 219 -17.76 18.61 -9.29
CA SER A 219 -18.27 19.01 -7.97
C SER A 219 -17.46 20.16 -7.40
N THR A 220 -16.14 20.11 -7.53
CA THR A 220 -15.25 21.20 -7.10
C THR A 220 -15.58 22.51 -7.79
N ALA A 221 -15.70 22.50 -9.12
CA ALA A 221 -16.04 23.69 -9.89
C ALA A 221 -17.45 24.21 -9.55
N SER A 222 -18.42 23.33 -9.29
CA SER A 222 -19.77 23.71 -8.84
C SER A 222 -19.72 24.38 -7.46
N ILE A 223 -19.00 23.79 -6.50
CA ILE A 223 -18.81 24.35 -5.15
C ILE A 223 -18.15 25.72 -5.23
N GLN A 224 -17.06 25.87 -5.99
CA GLN A 224 -16.37 27.17 -6.14
C GLN A 224 -17.30 28.25 -6.70
N ARG A 225 -18.11 27.94 -7.72
CA ARG A 225 -19.07 28.90 -8.28
C ARG A 225 -20.14 29.30 -7.28
N GLN A 226 -20.67 28.35 -6.51
CA GLN A 226 -21.71 28.64 -5.53
C GLN A 226 -21.16 29.46 -4.36
N VAL A 227 -19.94 29.16 -3.90
CA VAL A 227 -19.24 30.01 -2.92
C VAL A 227 -19.08 31.44 -3.46
N LEU A 228 -18.58 31.62 -4.68
CA LEU A 228 -18.42 32.95 -5.29
C LEU A 228 -19.74 33.70 -5.53
N SER A 229 -20.86 32.98 -5.62
CA SER A 229 -22.19 33.61 -5.71
C SER A 229 -22.70 34.14 -4.37
N VAL A 230 -22.27 33.53 -3.27
CA VAL A 230 -22.59 33.97 -1.89
C VAL A 230 -21.61 35.05 -1.45
N ASP A 231 -20.33 34.87 -1.74
CA ASP A 231 -19.24 35.79 -1.39
C ASP A 231 -18.28 35.94 -2.58
N PRO A 232 -18.43 37.00 -3.39
CA PRO A 232 -17.54 37.28 -4.52
C PRO A 232 -16.08 37.56 -4.14
N SER A 233 -15.81 37.86 -2.86
CA SER A 233 -14.46 38.12 -2.35
C SER A 233 -13.78 36.89 -1.75
N ALA A 234 -14.48 35.75 -1.68
CA ALA A 234 -13.97 34.52 -1.11
C ALA A 234 -12.70 34.03 -1.84
N ASP A 235 -11.65 33.76 -1.07
CA ASP A 235 -10.42 33.18 -1.61
C ASP A 235 -10.57 31.67 -1.85
N ILE A 236 -11.19 31.31 -2.96
CA ILE A 236 -11.37 29.92 -3.40
C ILE A 236 -10.07 29.14 -3.66
N THR A 237 -8.90 29.77 -3.53
CA THR A 237 -7.58 29.12 -3.58
C THR A 237 -7.12 28.59 -2.22
N THR A 238 -7.93 28.81 -1.18
CA THR A 238 -7.72 28.28 0.17
C THR A 238 -8.70 27.14 0.48
N GLY A 239 -8.35 26.35 1.50
CA GLY A 239 -9.12 25.19 1.94
C GLY A 239 -8.47 23.85 1.57
N GLY A 240 -9.22 22.78 1.74
CA GLY A 240 -8.66 21.43 1.78
C GLY A 240 -9.72 20.33 1.89
N MET A 241 -9.30 19.09 1.64
CA MET A 241 -10.04 17.89 2.06
C MET A 241 -9.92 17.63 3.57
N PHE A 242 -8.93 18.21 4.22
CA PHE A 242 -8.79 18.14 5.66
C PHE A 242 -8.26 19.49 6.10
N TYR A 243 -9.07 20.22 6.84
CA TYR A 243 -8.76 21.54 7.37
C TYR A 243 -8.83 21.45 8.89
N PHE A 244 -7.71 21.70 9.56
CA PHE A 244 -7.61 21.61 11.01
C PHE A 244 -7.38 22.99 11.58
N ASP A 245 -8.04 23.30 12.69
CA ASP A 245 -7.62 24.37 13.57
C ASP A 245 -6.31 23.94 14.24
N VAL A 246 -5.23 24.62 13.86
CA VAL A 246 -3.88 24.41 14.37
C VAL A 246 -3.46 25.54 15.30
N SER A 247 -4.40 26.10 16.07
CA SER A 247 -4.19 27.16 17.08
C SER A 247 -3.11 26.89 18.15
N PHE A 248 -2.52 25.69 18.18
CA PHE A 248 -1.33 25.36 18.98
C PHE A 248 0.00 25.71 18.29
N ILE A 249 -0.03 26.10 17.01
CA ILE A 249 1.11 26.62 16.26
C ILE A 249 1.01 28.15 16.31
N GLU A 250 1.93 28.80 17.03
CA GLU A 250 2.05 30.27 17.01
C GLU A 250 2.19 30.76 15.55
N ASP A 251 1.52 31.88 15.22
CA ASP A 251 1.47 32.53 13.89
C ASP A 251 0.56 31.90 12.80
N VAL A 252 -0.26 30.89 13.11
CA VAL A 252 -1.31 30.41 12.17
C VAL A 252 -2.68 30.93 12.60
N ASP A 253 -3.13 31.99 11.93
CA ASP A 253 -4.44 32.61 12.19
C ASP A 253 -5.57 31.69 11.70
N TYR A 254 -6.29 31.05 12.63
CA TYR A 254 -7.44 30.22 12.29
C TYR A 254 -8.59 31.10 11.80
N GLN A 255 -8.95 30.93 10.52
CA GLN A 255 -10.10 31.63 9.95
C GLN A 255 -11.37 30.80 10.21
N PRO A 256 -12.39 31.37 10.86
CA PRO A 256 -13.63 30.65 11.14
C PRO A 256 -14.31 30.21 9.85
N VAL A 257 -14.61 28.92 9.76
CA VAL A 257 -15.24 28.33 8.57
C VAL A 257 -16.73 28.68 8.55
N SER A 258 -17.15 29.45 7.55
CA SER A 258 -18.55 29.80 7.34
C SER A 258 -19.31 28.68 6.65
N THR A 259 -20.63 28.62 6.84
CA THR A 259 -21.48 27.62 6.18
C THR A 259 -22.28 28.20 5.02
N PHE A 260 -22.53 27.40 3.99
CA PHE A 260 -23.43 27.73 2.89
C PHE A 260 -24.23 26.51 2.45
N THR A 261 -25.33 26.71 1.73
CA THR A 261 -26.11 25.59 1.18
C THR A 261 -25.60 25.26 -0.21
N TRP A 262 -25.11 24.04 -0.41
CA TRP A 262 -24.77 23.51 -1.74
C TRP A 262 -25.90 22.61 -2.23
N GLU A 263 -26.44 22.90 -3.42
CA GLU A 263 -27.62 22.20 -3.98
C GLU A 263 -27.25 20.87 -4.66
N GLY A 264 -25.96 20.59 -4.82
CA GLY A 264 -25.47 19.39 -5.48
C GLY A 264 -25.16 19.58 -6.95
N LEU A 265 -24.78 18.46 -7.58
CA LEU A 265 -24.44 18.41 -8.99
C LEU A 265 -25.60 17.82 -9.80
N GLY A 266 -25.97 18.48 -10.91
CA GLY A 266 -26.88 17.91 -11.89
C GLY A 266 -26.24 16.72 -12.62
N TRP A 267 -26.61 15.49 -12.22
CA TRP A 267 -26.16 14.25 -12.87
C TRP A 267 -26.92 14.02 -14.19
N THR A 268 -26.50 14.71 -15.25
CA THR A 268 -27.05 14.51 -16.60
C THR A 268 -26.65 13.15 -17.17
N GLY A 269 -27.44 12.62 -18.11
CA GLY A 269 -27.14 11.35 -18.77
C GLY A 269 -25.75 11.30 -19.43
N SER A 270 -25.25 12.43 -19.93
CA SER A 270 -23.89 12.53 -20.49
C SER A 270 -22.81 12.35 -19.41
N VAL A 271 -22.96 13.00 -18.25
CA VAL A 271 -22.01 12.84 -17.12
C VAL A 271 -22.03 11.40 -16.62
N VAL A 272 -23.20 10.78 -16.49
CA VAL A 272 -23.33 9.37 -16.09
C VAL A 272 -22.63 8.45 -17.11
N LEU A 273 -22.85 8.66 -18.41
CA LEU A 273 -22.22 7.86 -19.45
C LEU A 273 -20.68 7.96 -19.39
N GLU A 274 -20.14 9.16 -19.22
CA GLU A 274 -18.69 9.35 -19.02
C GLU A 274 -18.15 8.58 -17.81
N ARG A 275 -18.90 8.53 -16.70
CA ARG A 275 -18.52 7.72 -15.54
C ARG A 275 -18.54 6.22 -15.85
N LEU A 276 -19.53 5.74 -16.60
CA LEU A 276 -19.60 4.34 -17.03
C LEU A 276 -18.45 3.95 -17.98
N MET A 277 -17.92 4.89 -18.77
CA MET A 277 -16.74 4.63 -19.61
C MET A 277 -15.52 4.25 -18.75
N TRP A 278 -15.29 4.92 -17.62
CA TRP A 278 -14.21 4.59 -16.68
C TRP A 278 -14.37 3.20 -16.07
N LEU A 279 -15.60 2.77 -15.79
CA LEU A 279 -15.89 1.39 -15.36
C LEU A 279 -15.47 0.39 -16.46
N GLY A 280 -15.75 0.71 -17.72
CA GLY A 280 -15.28 -0.04 -18.89
C GLY A 280 -13.76 -0.14 -18.97
N VAL A 281 -13.02 0.94 -18.68
CA VAL A 281 -11.54 0.92 -18.61
C VAL A 281 -11.06 -0.08 -17.57
N GLY A 282 -11.67 -0.12 -16.38
CA GLY A 282 -11.33 -1.12 -15.35
C GLY A 282 -11.51 -2.57 -15.82
N MET A 283 -12.59 -2.83 -16.57
CA MET A 283 -12.84 -4.14 -17.18
C MET A 283 -11.79 -4.48 -18.25
N ILE A 284 -11.39 -3.52 -19.08
CA ILE A 284 -10.34 -3.70 -20.09
C ILE A 284 -9.01 -4.05 -19.42
N ILE A 285 -8.63 -3.38 -18.34
CA ILE A 285 -7.41 -3.69 -17.56
C ILE A 285 -7.48 -5.12 -17.02
N ALA A 286 -8.63 -5.54 -16.47
CA ALA A 286 -8.82 -6.90 -15.97
C ALA A 286 -8.70 -7.95 -17.09
N LEU A 287 -9.24 -7.67 -18.26
CA LEU A 287 -9.10 -8.55 -19.43
C LEU A 287 -7.66 -8.60 -19.93
N ALA A 288 -6.96 -7.47 -19.97
CA ALA A 288 -5.55 -7.39 -20.35
C ALA A 288 -4.64 -8.19 -19.40
N ALA A 289 -5.01 -8.32 -18.12
CA ALA A 289 -4.31 -9.18 -17.15
C ALA A 289 -4.26 -10.66 -17.56
N SER A 290 -5.13 -11.10 -18.49
CA SER A 290 -5.10 -12.47 -19.01
C SER A 290 -3.89 -12.77 -19.90
N ILE A 291 -3.24 -11.74 -20.46
CA ILE A 291 -2.07 -11.85 -21.34
C ILE A 291 -0.83 -12.37 -20.57
N PRO A 292 -0.36 -11.70 -19.50
CA PRO A 292 0.80 -12.16 -18.74
C PRO A 292 0.50 -13.36 -17.81
N PHE A 293 -0.78 -13.67 -17.56
CA PHE A 293 -1.18 -14.74 -16.66
C PHE A 293 -0.80 -16.13 -17.18
N ASP A 294 -0.02 -16.85 -16.37
CA ASP A 294 0.49 -18.20 -16.69
C ASP A 294 -0.50 -19.34 -16.35
N ARG A 295 -1.70 -19.03 -15.83
CA ARG A 295 -2.71 -20.03 -15.44
C ARG A 295 -2.17 -21.11 -14.49
N PHE A 296 -1.28 -20.71 -13.58
CA PHE A 296 -0.67 -21.60 -12.58
C PHE A 296 0.14 -22.77 -13.15
N ASP A 297 0.62 -22.66 -14.40
CA ASP A 297 1.41 -23.70 -15.07
C ASP A 297 2.80 -23.92 -14.40
N PRO A 298 3.05 -25.09 -13.77
CA PRO A 298 4.31 -25.37 -13.09
C PRO A 298 5.52 -25.41 -14.02
N SER A 299 5.32 -25.75 -15.30
CA SER A 299 6.39 -25.89 -16.30
C SER A 299 7.00 -24.54 -16.68
N ARG A 300 6.14 -23.51 -16.84
CA ARG A 300 6.53 -22.12 -17.12
C ARG A 300 7.26 -21.48 -15.94
N GLN A 301 6.92 -21.86 -14.70
CA GLN A 301 7.63 -21.40 -13.51
C GLN A 301 9.03 -21.99 -13.41
N ARG A 302 9.18 -23.31 -13.63
CA ARG A 302 10.48 -24.00 -13.59
C ARG A 302 11.45 -23.53 -14.67
N MET A 303 11.00 -23.26 -15.91
CA MET A 303 11.87 -22.72 -16.96
C MET A 303 12.43 -21.33 -16.61
N ARG A 304 11.62 -20.51 -15.94
CA ARG A 304 11.97 -19.13 -15.58
C ARG A 304 12.88 -19.06 -14.35
N GLU A 305 12.82 -20.07 -13.48
CA GLU A 305 13.79 -20.28 -12.38
C GLU A 305 15.08 -20.93 -12.86
N LYS A 306 15.02 -21.91 -13.78
CA LYS A 306 16.21 -22.49 -14.43
C LYS A 306 17.01 -21.47 -15.22
N GLY A 307 16.37 -20.48 -15.86
CA GLY A 307 17.08 -19.36 -16.50
C GLY A 307 17.83 -18.41 -15.54
N LYS A 308 17.67 -18.56 -14.22
CA LYS A 308 18.35 -17.77 -13.17
C LYS A 308 19.31 -18.58 -12.29
N HIS A 309 19.36 -19.89 -12.46
CA HIS A 309 20.33 -20.76 -11.83
C HIS A 309 20.95 -21.60 -12.93
N ASN A 310 22.21 -21.31 -13.27
CA ASN A 310 23.11 -22.34 -13.77
C ASN A 310 23.29 -23.36 -12.64
N LEU A 311 22.28 -24.18 -12.41
CA LEU A 311 22.47 -25.49 -11.80
C LEU A 311 23.29 -26.27 -12.83
N PRO A 312 24.45 -26.84 -12.46
CA PRO A 312 25.12 -27.80 -13.31
C PRO A 312 24.08 -28.82 -13.76
N ALA A 313 24.03 -29.06 -15.06
CA ALA A 313 23.11 -30.03 -15.61
C ALA A 313 23.34 -31.36 -14.87
N LEU A 314 22.25 -31.98 -14.40
CA LEU A 314 22.27 -33.34 -13.86
C LEU A 314 22.61 -34.38 -14.95
N SER A 315 23.07 -33.95 -16.13
CA SER A 315 23.61 -34.79 -17.20
C SER A 315 24.94 -35.44 -16.83
N ASP A 316 25.62 -34.97 -15.78
CA ASP A 316 26.84 -35.64 -15.26
C ASP A 316 26.51 -36.82 -14.33
N LEU A 317 25.24 -37.20 -14.20
CA LEU A 317 24.79 -38.39 -13.46
C LEU A 317 24.22 -39.49 -14.37
N GLU A 318 24.32 -39.33 -15.70
CA GLU A 318 23.92 -40.36 -16.67
C GLU A 318 25.03 -41.38 -17.02
N ASP A 319 26.12 -41.43 -16.25
CA ASP A 319 26.94 -42.64 -16.19
C ASP A 319 26.20 -43.71 -15.38
N SER A 320 25.24 -44.33 -16.03
CA SER A 320 24.63 -45.58 -15.56
C SER A 320 25.73 -46.65 -15.48
N PRO A 321 26.03 -47.22 -14.29
CA PRO A 321 26.84 -48.41 -14.25
C PRO A 321 26.04 -49.55 -14.88
N THR A 322 26.61 -50.16 -15.92
CA THR A 322 26.12 -51.40 -16.53
C THR A 322 25.74 -52.41 -15.45
N PRO A 323 24.60 -53.13 -15.58
CA PRO A 323 24.17 -54.09 -14.57
C PRO A 323 25.13 -55.27 -14.55
N VAL A 324 25.99 -55.34 -13.53
CA VAL A 324 26.78 -56.55 -13.24
C VAL A 324 25.84 -57.56 -12.58
N PRO A 325 25.63 -58.75 -13.17
CA PRO A 325 24.78 -59.75 -12.56
C PRO A 325 25.48 -60.42 -11.38
N GLY A 326 24.76 -60.53 -10.26
CA GLY A 326 25.04 -61.51 -9.21
C GLY A 326 26.17 -61.17 -8.24
N LYS A 327 25.90 -60.28 -7.28
CA LYS A 327 26.47 -60.44 -5.94
C LYS A 327 25.33 -60.48 -4.93
N PRO A 328 25.29 -61.48 -4.04
CA PRO A 328 24.27 -61.54 -3.00
C PRO A 328 24.32 -60.24 -2.20
N ILE A 329 23.15 -59.65 -1.98
CA ILE A 329 22.97 -58.52 -1.07
C ILE A 329 23.34 -59.05 0.31
N ALA A 330 24.61 -58.91 0.68
CA ALA A 330 25.01 -58.98 2.06
C ALA A 330 24.24 -57.84 2.73
N THR A 331 23.28 -58.19 3.60
CA THR A 331 22.76 -57.29 4.61
C THR A 331 23.91 -56.92 5.53
N ASN A 332 24.75 -56.00 5.05
CA ASN A 332 25.58 -55.17 5.88
C ASN A 332 24.60 -54.33 6.67
N THR A 333 24.19 -54.84 7.83
CA THR A 333 23.84 -53.99 8.97
C THR A 333 25.11 -53.22 9.30
N GLN A 334 25.43 -52.21 8.49
CA GLN A 334 26.27 -51.13 8.92
C GLN A 334 25.51 -50.53 10.08
N ASP A 335 25.96 -50.83 11.29
CA ASP A 335 25.57 -50.09 12.47
C ASP A 335 25.77 -48.62 12.13
N PHE A 336 24.66 -47.92 11.85
CA PHE A 336 24.68 -46.47 11.74
C PHE A 336 24.99 -45.96 13.13
N HIS A 337 26.29 -45.88 13.43
CA HIS A 337 26.78 -45.29 14.64
C HIS A 337 26.52 -43.79 14.51
N LEU A 338 25.32 -43.37 14.95
CA LEU A 338 24.97 -41.96 15.04
C LEU A 338 26.05 -41.32 15.90
N SER A 339 26.83 -40.43 15.30
CA SER A 339 27.84 -39.64 16.01
C SER A 339 27.15 -39.04 17.22
N SER A 340 27.64 -39.32 18.43
CA SER A 340 27.11 -38.65 19.60
C SER A 340 27.25 -37.15 19.33
N LEU A 341 26.15 -36.41 19.44
CA LEU A 341 26.18 -34.95 19.40
C LEU A 341 27.13 -34.55 20.52
N GLY A 342 28.38 -34.25 20.16
CA GLY A 342 29.41 -33.96 21.13
C GLY A 342 28.86 -32.89 22.08
N GLN A 343 29.11 -33.05 23.38
CA GLN A 343 28.81 -32.07 24.43
C GLN A 343 29.60 -30.76 24.26
N GLN A 344 29.83 -30.33 23.04
CA GLN A 344 30.21 -28.97 22.72
C GLN A 344 29.07 -28.07 23.21
N ARG A 345 29.30 -27.38 24.32
CA ARG A 345 28.47 -26.27 24.76
C ARG A 345 28.21 -25.41 23.52
N PRO A 346 26.95 -25.19 23.10
CA PRO A 346 26.68 -24.44 21.89
C PRO A 346 27.22 -23.01 22.07
N ARG A 347 28.40 -22.75 21.51
CA ARG A 347 29.00 -21.41 21.46
C ARG A 347 28.17 -20.59 20.48
N TRP A 348 27.26 -19.80 21.04
CA TRP A 348 26.44 -18.88 20.26
C TRP A 348 27.34 -17.87 19.52
N ARG A 349 27.26 -17.87 18.19
CA ARG A 349 28.02 -16.94 17.32
C ARG A 349 27.11 -15.85 16.79
N PHE A 350 26.84 -14.84 17.62
CA PHE A 350 25.96 -13.72 17.25
C PHE A 350 26.35 -13.07 15.91
N PHE A 351 27.63 -12.77 15.71
CA PHE A 351 28.13 -12.20 14.45
C PHE A 351 27.92 -13.13 13.24
N GLY A 352 28.00 -14.44 13.43
CA GLY A 352 27.71 -15.41 12.37
C GLY A 352 26.24 -15.36 11.95
N VAL A 353 25.33 -15.20 12.92
CA VAL A 353 23.90 -15.04 12.67
C VAL A 353 23.59 -13.69 12.04
N LEU A 354 24.18 -12.61 12.54
CA LEU A 354 24.06 -11.27 11.94
C LEU A 354 24.50 -11.26 10.47
N LEU A 355 25.65 -11.87 10.17
CA LEU A 355 26.15 -11.96 8.79
C LEU A 355 25.26 -12.86 7.93
N ALA A 356 24.72 -13.94 8.50
CA ALA A 356 23.75 -14.78 7.82
C ALA A 356 22.47 -14.00 7.49
N GLU A 357 21.91 -13.24 8.43
CA GLU A 357 20.73 -12.40 8.22
C GLU A 357 20.98 -11.30 7.17
N LEU A 358 22.12 -10.61 7.24
CA LEU A 358 22.52 -9.62 6.24
C LEU A 358 22.64 -10.25 4.85
N ARG A 359 23.29 -11.42 4.76
CA ARG A 359 23.40 -12.17 3.50
C ARG A 359 22.03 -12.59 3.00
N LEU A 360 21.15 -13.04 3.89
CA LEU A 360 19.80 -13.49 3.58
C LEU A 360 18.91 -12.32 3.10
N MET A 361 19.13 -11.09 3.58
CA MET A 361 18.49 -9.85 3.14
C MET A 361 18.94 -9.40 1.74
N LEU A 362 20.24 -9.53 1.45
CA LEU A 362 20.87 -9.03 0.21
C LEU A 362 20.91 -10.09 -0.91
N LYS A 363 20.80 -11.38 -0.59
CA LYS A 363 20.87 -12.48 -1.56
C LYS A 363 19.71 -12.40 -2.55
N GLY A 364 20.03 -12.56 -3.83
CA GLY A 364 19.05 -12.55 -4.93
C GLY A 364 18.74 -11.16 -5.51
N ARG A 365 19.37 -10.09 -4.99
CA ARG A 365 19.30 -8.75 -5.60
C ARG A 365 20.23 -8.65 -6.80
N LYS A 366 19.77 -7.95 -7.86
CA LYS A 366 20.57 -7.71 -9.07
C LYS A 366 21.72 -6.75 -8.76
N ALA A 367 22.84 -6.86 -9.48
CA ALA A 367 23.97 -5.93 -9.36
C ALA A 367 23.55 -4.46 -9.48
N LEU A 368 22.60 -4.17 -10.39
CA LEU A 368 22.01 -2.85 -10.59
C LEU A 368 21.40 -2.25 -9.30
N TRP A 369 20.93 -3.08 -8.36
CA TRP A 369 20.41 -2.58 -7.09
C TRP A 369 21.50 -1.89 -6.25
N PHE A 370 22.70 -2.49 -6.21
CA PHE A 370 23.86 -1.95 -5.50
C PHE A 370 24.45 -0.75 -6.21
N VAL A 371 24.47 -0.75 -7.56
CA VAL A 371 24.93 0.39 -8.35
C VAL A 371 24.06 1.62 -8.09
N ILE A 372 22.73 1.47 -8.06
CA ILE A 372 21.83 2.59 -7.74
C ILE A 372 22.00 3.05 -6.29
N ALA A 373 22.14 2.13 -5.33
CA ALA A 373 22.39 2.50 -3.94
C ALA A 373 23.68 3.32 -3.80
N LEU A 374 24.77 2.88 -4.43
CA LEU A 374 26.04 3.61 -4.45
C LEU A 374 25.91 4.96 -5.16
N GLY A 375 25.18 5.00 -6.29
CA GLY A 375 24.90 6.22 -7.04
C GLY A 375 24.11 7.25 -6.22
N LEU A 376 23.10 6.81 -5.44
CA LEU A 376 22.36 7.68 -4.53
C LEU A 376 23.28 8.25 -3.44
N ILE A 377 24.13 7.42 -2.83
CA ILE A 377 25.09 7.88 -1.82
C ILE A 377 26.05 8.92 -2.41
N ALA A 378 26.63 8.64 -3.58
CA ALA A 378 27.52 9.57 -4.27
C ALA A 378 26.79 10.88 -4.65
N ALA A 379 25.56 10.79 -5.17
CA ALA A 379 24.74 11.95 -5.51
C ALA A 379 24.44 12.81 -4.27
N MET A 380 24.12 12.19 -3.13
CA MET A 380 23.89 12.91 -1.87
C MET A 380 25.12 13.65 -1.37
N LEU A 381 26.32 13.10 -1.60
CA LEU A 381 27.58 13.75 -1.22
C LEU A 381 27.98 14.88 -2.18
N ALA A 382 27.66 14.76 -3.47
CA ALA A 382 28.06 15.71 -4.50
C ALA A 382 27.07 16.86 -4.71
N SER A 383 25.80 16.68 -4.35
CA SER A 383 24.73 17.65 -4.66
C SER A 383 24.59 18.77 -3.62
N PRO A 384 24.01 19.93 -3.99
CA PRO A 384 23.55 20.96 -3.06
C PRO A 384 22.61 20.41 -1.99
N LEU A 385 22.68 20.95 -0.78
CA LEU A 385 21.94 20.43 0.38
C LEU A 385 20.42 20.48 0.16
N ASP A 386 19.92 21.52 -0.50
CA ASP A 386 18.50 21.68 -0.80
C ASP A 386 17.97 20.50 -1.63
N ILE A 387 18.74 20.04 -2.63
CA ILE A 387 18.38 18.89 -3.47
C ILE A 387 18.47 17.58 -2.66
N VAL A 388 19.44 17.49 -1.75
CA VAL A 388 19.61 16.34 -0.87
C VAL A 388 18.39 16.17 0.04
N GLN A 389 18.01 17.23 0.76
CA GLN A 389 16.85 17.25 1.65
C GLN A 389 15.55 17.07 0.88
N ALA A 390 15.40 17.76 -0.26
CA ALA A 390 14.17 17.75 -1.05
C ALA A 390 13.84 16.40 -1.69
N TYR A 391 14.84 15.70 -2.22
CA TYR A 391 14.62 14.60 -3.15
C TYR A 391 15.52 13.39 -2.88
N LEU A 392 16.83 13.59 -2.79
CA LEU A 392 17.76 12.45 -2.74
C LEU A 392 17.64 11.65 -1.45
N PHE A 393 17.46 12.31 -0.31
CA PHE A 393 17.32 11.63 0.98
C PHE A 393 16.00 10.84 1.08
N PRO A 394 14.82 11.42 0.74
CA PRO A 394 13.60 10.63 0.59
C PRO A 394 13.76 9.44 -0.38
N LEU A 395 14.39 9.62 -1.54
CA LEU A 395 14.59 8.51 -2.49
C LEU A 395 15.51 7.42 -1.93
N ALA A 396 16.59 7.80 -1.25
CA ALA A 396 17.52 6.87 -0.61
C ALA A 396 16.87 6.07 0.52
N SER A 397 15.97 6.68 1.29
CA SER A 397 15.23 5.99 2.34
C SER A 397 14.19 5.01 1.81
N LEU A 398 13.56 5.32 0.68
CA LEU A 398 12.61 4.40 0.03
C LEU A 398 13.31 3.20 -0.64
N TRP A 399 14.56 3.35 -1.08
CA TRP A 399 15.26 2.35 -1.89
C TRP A 399 15.38 0.93 -1.27
N PRO A 400 15.79 0.76 0.00
CA PRO A 400 15.85 -0.55 0.66
C PRO A 400 14.52 -1.06 1.21
N LEU A 401 13.39 -0.41 0.91
CA LEU A 401 12.06 -0.80 1.41
C LEU A 401 11.74 -2.29 1.23
N LEU A 402 12.04 -2.86 0.06
CA LEU A 402 11.79 -4.29 -0.23
C LEU A 402 12.73 -5.25 0.51
N ILE A 403 13.79 -4.75 1.12
CA ILE A 403 14.67 -5.51 2.01
C ILE A 403 14.05 -5.54 3.41
N TRP A 404 13.66 -4.38 3.92
CA TRP A 404 13.03 -4.27 5.23
C TRP A 404 11.66 -4.95 5.29
N SER A 405 10.88 -4.94 4.21
CA SER A 405 9.55 -5.55 4.22
C SER A 405 9.55 -7.06 4.49
N GLY A 406 10.65 -7.76 4.24
CA GLY A 406 10.80 -9.16 4.61
C GLY A 406 11.04 -9.41 6.10
N MET A 407 11.43 -8.38 6.86
CA MET A 407 11.73 -8.54 8.29
C MET A 407 10.50 -9.05 9.05
N GLY A 408 10.69 -10.03 9.92
CA GLY A 408 9.64 -10.59 10.78
C GLY A 408 8.56 -11.43 10.09
N SER A 409 8.53 -11.50 8.75
CA SER A 409 7.51 -12.24 8.00
C SER A 409 8.05 -13.35 7.09
N ARG A 410 9.36 -13.38 6.83
CA ARG A 410 10.01 -14.34 5.92
C ARG A 410 9.83 -15.78 6.35
N GLU A 411 10.00 -16.07 7.62
CA GLU A 411 9.93 -17.42 8.18
C GLU A 411 8.55 -18.03 7.95
N LYS A 412 7.51 -17.22 8.13
CA LYS A 412 6.12 -17.62 7.87
C LYS A 412 5.85 -17.77 6.37
N GLN A 413 6.34 -16.84 5.54
CA GLN A 413 6.17 -16.88 4.08
C GLN A 413 6.82 -18.11 3.45
N HIS A 414 7.99 -18.52 3.94
CA HIS A 414 8.72 -19.68 3.44
C HIS A 414 8.43 -20.96 4.24
N ARG A 415 7.49 -20.92 5.19
CA ARG A 415 7.11 -22.06 6.06
C ARG A 415 8.28 -22.67 6.83
N THR A 416 9.28 -21.85 7.16
CA THR A 416 10.45 -22.26 7.96
C THR A 416 10.31 -21.86 9.44
N GLU A 417 9.22 -21.18 9.80
CA GLU A 417 8.93 -20.73 11.18
C GLU A 417 9.08 -21.85 12.22
N ALA A 418 8.49 -23.03 11.96
CA ALA A 418 8.61 -24.17 12.86
C ALA A 418 10.05 -24.65 13.05
N LEU A 419 10.90 -24.56 12.03
CA LEU A 419 12.31 -24.95 12.12
C LEU A 419 13.13 -23.92 12.91
N VAL A 420 12.87 -22.64 12.65
CA VAL A 420 13.62 -21.52 13.22
C VAL A 420 13.26 -21.29 14.69
N LEU A 421 11.97 -21.36 15.03
CA LEU A 421 11.48 -21.16 16.41
C LEU A 421 11.72 -22.38 17.31
N SER A 422 12.08 -23.54 16.75
CA SER A 422 12.47 -24.72 17.54
C SER A 422 13.90 -24.64 18.08
N VAL A 423 14.69 -23.64 17.68
CA VAL A 423 16.07 -23.45 18.17
C VAL A 423 16.05 -22.86 19.59
N ALA A 424 17.01 -23.22 20.43
CA ALA A 424 17.10 -22.70 21.79
C ALA A 424 17.24 -21.16 21.83
N HIS A 425 16.30 -20.50 22.54
CA HIS A 425 16.23 -19.05 22.76
C HIS A 425 16.11 -18.19 21.48
N PRO A 426 15.17 -18.48 20.57
CA PRO A 426 15.14 -17.88 19.23
C PRO A 426 14.89 -16.36 19.30
N LEU A 427 14.03 -15.91 20.22
CA LEU A 427 13.70 -14.51 20.41
C LEU A 427 14.92 -13.67 20.83
N ARG A 428 15.73 -14.17 21.79
CA ARG A 428 16.90 -13.41 22.30
C ARG A 428 18.07 -13.40 21.31
N ARG A 429 18.09 -14.36 20.40
CA ARG A 429 19.26 -14.68 19.57
C ARG A 429 19.10 -14.21 18.13
N GLN A 430 17.92 -14.38 17.56
CA GLN A 430 17.65 -14.07 16.17
C GLN A 430 17.05 -12.68 15.97
N LEU A 431 16.09 -12.26 16.82
CA LEU A 431 15.46 -10.94 16.66
C LEU A 431 16.46 -9.77 16.70
N PRO A 432 17.43 -9.72 17.65
CA PRO A 432 18.41 -8.63 17.65
C PRO A 432 19.33 -8.67 16.43
N ALA A 433 19.62 -9.87 15.88
CA ALA A 433 20.42 -10.01 14.67
C ALA A 433 19.68 -9.51 13.43
N ILE A 434 18.39 -9.84 13.29
CA ILE A 434 17.52 -9.34 12.21
C ILE A 434 17.40 -7.81 12.30
N TRP A 435 17.11 -7.29 13.49
CA TRP A 435 16.99 -5.86 13.74
C TRP A 435 18.27 -5.11 13.39
N LEU A 436 19.43 -5.57 13.91
CA LEU A 436 20.72 -4.95 13.65
C LEU A 436 21.12 -5.06 12.17
N ALA A 437 20.79 -6.15 11.47
CA ALA A 437 20.99 -6.25 10.02
C ALA A 437 20.17 -5.18 9.27
N GLY A 438 18.92 -4.94 9.69
CA GLY A 438 18.08 -3.88 9.13
C GLY A 438 18.65 -2.48 9.38
N VAL A 439 19.17 -2.22 10.59
CA VAL A 439 19.86 -0.97 10.96
C VAL A 439 21.11 -0.76 10.12
N LEU A 440 21.93 -1.79 9.91
CA LEU A 440 23.12 -1.71 9.05
C LEU A 440 22.76 -1.36 7.60
N VAL A 441 21.67 -1.93 7.07
CA VAL A 441 21.17 -1.57 5.74
C VAL A 441 20.72 -0.10 5.69
N ALA A 442 20.05 0.40 6.73
CA ALA A 442 19.65 1.80 6.83
C ALA A 442 20.87 2.73 6.86
N LEU A 443 21.84 2.45 7.74
CA LEU A 443 23.10 3.20 7.84
C LEU A 443 23.84 3.26 6.50
N LEU A 444 23.95 2.13 5.80
CA LEU A 444 24.69 2.06 4.54
C LEU A 444 23.97 2.83 3.43
N THR A 445 22.65 2.75 3.35
CA THR A 445 21.87 3.36 2.26
C THR A 445 21.68 4.87 2.43
N THR A 446 21.58 5.36 3.67
CA THR A 446 21.35 6.79 3.94
C THR A 446 22.53 7.50 4.58
N GLY A 447 23.64 6.81 4.87
CA GLY A 447 24.83 7.37 5.53
C GLY A 447 25.52 8.52 4.79
N GLY A 448 25.34 8.62 3.47
CA GLY A 448 25.81 9.77 2.69
C GLY A 448 25.22 11.09 3.17
N VAL A 449 23.97 11.09 3.65
CA VAL A 449 23.28 12.27 4.18
C VAL A 449 23.83 12.66 5.54
N ALA A 450 24.07 11.69 6.42
CA ALA A 450 24.65 11.95 7.74
C ALA A 450 26.03 12.62 7.63
N LEU A 451 26.86 12.13 6.71
CA LEU A 451 28.15 12.76 6.40
C LEU A 451 27.96 14.18 5.87
N ARG A 452 27.01 14.38 4.95
CA ARG A 452 26.72 15.70 4.38
C ARG A 452 26.25 16.70 5.45
N PHE A 453 25.32 16.33 6.32
CA PHE A 453 24.87 17.18 7.43
C PHE A 453 25.99 17.46 8.44
N GLY A 454 26.77 16.44 8.81
CA GLY A 454 27.91 16.58 9.72
C GLY A 454 28.97 17.56 9.19
N LEU A 455 29.32 17.47 7.90
CA LEU A 455 30.26 18.39 7.25
C LEU A 455 29.75 19.84 7.20
N ASN A 456 28.43 20.06 7.20
CA ASN A 456 27.81 21.38 7.25
C ASN A 456 27.48 21.84 8.69
N GLY A 457 27.92 21.12 9.72
CA GLY A 457 27.69 21.46 11.13
C GLY A 457 26.25 21.28 11.62
N GLN A 458 25.40 20.62 10.84
CA GLN A 458 23.96 20.45 11.10
C GLN A 458 23.69 19.23 11.99
N TRP A 459 24.17 19.26 13.24
CA TRP A 459 24.08 18.12 14.16
C TRP A 459 22.64 17.72 14.54
N GLY A 460 21.70 18.67 14.55
CA GLY A 460 20.28 18.37 14.77
C GLY A 460 19.72 17.39 13.72
N HIS A 461 20.02 17.64 12.45
CA HIS A 461 19.62 16.74 11.35
C HIS A 461 20.35 15.38 11.41
N VAL A 462 21.60 15.34 11.89
CA VAL A 462 22.32 14.07 12.10
C VAL A 462 21.67 13.23 13.20
N LEU A 463 21.26 13.84 14.31
CA LEU A 463 20.55 13.14 15.39
C LEU A 463 19.19 12.63 14.92
N ALA A 464 18.42 13.45 14.21
CA ALA A 464 17.13 13.06 13.65
C ALA A 464 17.27 11.91 12.63
N TRP A 465 18.28 11.95 11.76
CA TRP A 465 18.63 10.85 10.87
C TRP A 465 18.93 9.56 11.65
N GLY A 466 19.69 9.65 12.74
CA GLY A 466 20.01 8.52 13.61
C GLY A 466 18.76 7.86 14.20
N ILE A 467 17.77 8.65 14.61
CA ILE A 467 16.47 8.16 15.07
C ILE A 467 15.73 7.45 13.93
N GLY A 468 15.66 8.07 12.75
CA GLY A 468 15.05 7.47 11.56
C GLY A 468 15.68 6.11 11.18
N VAL A 469 17.01 5.99 11.27
CA VAL A 469 17.76 4.74 11.02
C VAL A 469 17.36 3.61 11.97
N LEU A 470 17.01 3.91 13.22
CA LEU A 470 16.53 2.93 14.19
C LEU A 470 15.03 2.68 14.05
N PHE A 471 14.26 3.71 13.76
CA PHE A 471 12.81 3.67 13.64
C PHE A 471 12.35 2.74 12.51
N VAL A 472 12.91 2.90 11.30
CA VAL A 472 12.42 2.16 10.12
C VAL A 472 12.56 0.63 10.26
N PRO A 473 13.72 0.08 10.65
CA PRO A 473 13.86 -1.37 10.88
C PRO A 473 12.99 -1.87 12.05
N SER A 474 12.78 -1.04 13.08
CA SER A 474 11.90 -1.38 14.21
C SER A 474 10.44 -1.48 13.79
N LEU A 475 9.97 -0.52 12.98
CA LEU A 475 8.65 -0.53 12.38
C LEU A 475 8.47 -1.75 11.47
N ALA A 476 9.45 -2.04 10.61
CA ALA A 476 9.45 -3.19 9.72
C ALA A 476 9.33 -4.52 10.47
N LEU A 477 10.14 -4.71 11.50
CA LEU A 477 10.13 -5.93 12.29
C LEU A 477 8.81 -6.10 13.05
N THR A 478 8.31 -5.03 13.68
CA THR A 478 7.06 -5.05 14.46
C THR A 478 5.86 -5.40 13.59
N LEU A 479 5.68 -4.67 12.48
CA LEU A 479 4.57 -4.90 11.56
C LEU A 479 4.67 -6.25 10.85
N GLY A 480 5.90 -6.69 10.55
CA GLY A 480 6.16 -8.01 9.97
C GLY A 480 5.77 -9.16 10.90
N VAL A 481 6.16 -9.10 12.17
CA VAL A 481 5.82 -10.11 13.19
C VAL A 481 4.31 -10.13 13.48
N TRP A 482 3.69 -8.96 13.66
CA TRP A 482 2.25 -8.88 13.99
C TRP A 482 1.35 -9.34 12.86
N SER A 483 1.64 -8.93 11.63
CA SER A 483 0.80 -9.29 10.48
C SER A 483 1.17 -10.65 9.87
N GLY A 484 2.40 -11.13 10.08
CA GLY A 484 2.96 -12.27 9.36
C GLY A 484 3.08 -12.02 7.85
N SER A 485 3.09 -10.76 7.41
CA SER A 485 3.13 -10.34 6.01
C SER A 485 4.03 -9.12 5.81
N SER A 486 4.67 -9.00 4.64
CA SER A 486 5.45 -7.81 4.29
C SER A 486 4.57 -6.58 4.01
N LYS A 487 3.29 -6.82 3.68
CA LYS A 487 2.37 -5.83 3.13
C LYS A 487 2.04 -4.69 4.10
N LEU A 488 1.85 -5.01 5.39
CA LEU A 488 1.46 -4.00 6.37
C LEU A 488 2.56 -2.94 6.51
N PHE A 489 3.83 -3.37 6.60
CA PHE A 489 4.97 -2.47 6.59
C PHE A 489 5.06 -1.68 5.28
N GLU A 490 4.97 -2.35 4.13
CA GLU A 490 5.08 -1.67 2.83
C GLU A 490 4.04 -0.55 2.67
N VAL A 491 2.80 -0.75 3.13
CA VAL A 491 1.76 0.27 3.06
C VAL A 491 2.00 1.40 4.05
N VAL A 492 2.18 1.06 5.34
CA VAL A 492 2.35 2.06 6.41
C VAL A 492 3.59 2.90 6.18
N TYR A 493 4.72 2.26 5.84
CA TYR A 493 5.98 2.95 5.64
C TYR A 493 5.95 3.89 4.44
N VAL A 494 5.34 3.48 3.31
CA VAL A 494 5.24 4.35 2.13
C VAL A 494 4.33 5.55 2.38
N ILE A 495 3.24 5.37 3.14
CA ILE A 495 2.37 6.49 3.54
C ILE A 495 3.13 7.47 4.44
N LEU A 496 3.82 6.98 5.47
CA LEU A 496 4.65 7.82 6.35
C LEU A 496 5.75 8.53 5.59
N TRP A 497 6.43 7.81 4.69
CA TRP A 497 7.47 8.35 3.81
C TRP A 497 6.93 9.47 2.91
N TYR A 498 5.72 9.29 2.37
CA TYR A 498 5.10 10.28 1.49
C TYR A 498 4.68 11.53 2.26
N ILE A 499 4.01 11.39 3.40
CA ILE A 499 3.50 12.53 4.17
C ILE A 499 4.65 13.33 4.79
N GLY A 500 5.56 12.64 5.49
CA GLY A 500 6.67 13.28 6.19
C GLY A 500 7.83 13.64 5.25
N PRO A 501 8.75 12.70 4.94
CA PRO A 501 9.92 12.97 4.11
C PRO A 501 9.67 13.62 2.74
N MET A 502 8.69 13.13 1.97
CA MET A 502 8.49 13.59 0.58
C MET A 502 7.71 14.90 0.50
N ASN A 503 6.59 15.04 1.24
CA ASN A 503 5.78 16.27 1.27
C ASN A 503 6.19 17.27 2.35
N ARG A 504 7.22 16.94 3.14
CA ARG A 504 7.84 17.81 4.15
C ARG A 504 6.86 18.28 5.22
N MET A 505 5.91 17.44 5.62
CA MET A 505 5.02 17.76 6.73
C MET A 505 5.78 17.59 8.06
N PRO A 506 6.03 18.66 8.83
CA PRO A 506 6.94 18.61 9.98
C PRO A 506 6.54 17.56 11.03
N LEU A 507 5.24 17.42 11.30
CA LEU A 507 4.71 16.48 12.28
C LEU A 507 5.03 15.01 11.95
N PHE A 508 5.17 14.64 10.67
CA PHE A 508 5.46 13.26 10.26
C PHE A 508 6.91 13.07 9.80
N ASP A 509 7.78 14.06 10.00
CA ASP A 509 9.16 14.05 9.56
C ASP A 509 10.08 13.26 10.52
N TYR A 510 9.92 11.94 10.53
CA TYR A 510 10.74 11.02 11.34
C TYR A 510 12.22 10.93 10.88
N MET A 511 12.59 11.67 9.84
CA MET A 511 13.94 11.70 9.28
C MET A 511 14.67 13.02 9.55
N GLY A 512 13.97 14.04 10.05
CA GLY A 512 14.50 15.39 10.26
C GLY A 512 14.99 16.02 8.97
N ILE A 513 14.18 16.01 7.92
CA ILE A 513 14.46 16.70 6.65
C ILE A 513 14.24 18.21 6.77
N THR A 514 13.21 18.60 7.51
CA THR A 514 12.76 19.99 7.68
C THR A 514 13.39 20.64 8.90
N ASN A 515 13.75 21.93 8.76
CA ASN A 515 14.25 22.72 9.88
C ASN A 515 13.17 22.91 10.96
N GLU A 516 11.91 23.02 10.54
CA GLU A 516 10.74 23.14 11.42
C GLU A 516 10.60 21.94 12.35
N ALA A 517 10.67 20.70 11.81
CA ALA A 517 10.61 19.50 12.65
C ALA A 517 11.76 19.46 13.68
N VAL A 518 12.99 19.74 13.23
CA VAL A 518 14.16 19.75 14.12
C VAL A 518 14.04 20.85 15.18
N ALA A 519 13.52 22.03 14.84
CA ALA A 519 13.28 23.12 15.77
C ALA A 519 12.20 22.78 16.80
N MET A 520 11.16 22.03 16.41
CA MET A 520 10.15 21.48 17.32
C MET A 520 10.69 20.35 18.21
N GLY A 521 11.93 19.91 18.01
CA GLY A 521 12.51 18.76 18.70
C GLY A 521 12.01 17.41 18.17
N LEU A 522 11.33 17.37 17.03
CA LEU A 522 10.94 16.14 16.34
C LEU A 522 12.13 15.62 15.51
N PRO A 523 12.44 14.31 15.51
CA PRO A 523 11.74 13.20 16.15
C PRO A 523 12.29 12.81 17.55
N LEU A 524 13.06 13.68 18.22
CA LEU A 524 13.60 13.39 19.58
C LEU A 524 12.49 13.29 20.63
N TYR A 525 11.43 14.09 20.47
CA TYR A 525 10.21 14.06 21.28
C TYR A 525 9.01 13.99 20.34
N TYR A 526 8.30 12.86 20.33
CA TYR A 526 7.04 12.66 19.61
C TYR A 526 5.86 12.67 20.56
#